data_AF-A0AA97DFT3-F1
#
_entry.id   AF-A0AA97DFT3-F1
#
_cell.length_a   1.000
_cell.length_b   1.000
_cell.length_c   1.000
_cell.angle_alpha   90.00
_cell.angle_beta   90.00
_cell.angle_gamma   90.00
#
_symmetry.space_group_name_H-M   'P 1'
#
loop_
_entity.id
_entity.type
_entity.pdbx_description
1 polymer ?
#
loop_
_entity_poly.entity_id
_entity_poly.type
_entity_poly.pdbx_seq_one_letter_code
_entity_poly.pdbx_strand_id
1 'polypeptide(L)'
;MQFKNPIVLYFLALLIIPIIVHLFQLQKFTKIAFTNVAFLQKLVLQNRKSSRIKKWLILATRMLLFSAILFAFSQPYFSEQPSTQQPVHFIYLDNSYSSNSKGKKGGCIKSRCPRHHSI
;
A
#
# COMPACT_ATOMS: atom_id res chain seq x y z
N MET A 1 -5.52 -7.70 -16.42
CA MET A 1 -4.88 -6.86 -15.39
C MET A 1 -3.47 -7.36 -15.20
N GLN A 2 -2.49 -6.47 -15.27
CA GLN A 2 -1.10 -6.79 -14.98
C GLN A 2 -0.72 -6.08 -13.68
N PHE A 3 0.22 -6.67 -12.95
CA PHE A 3 0.71 -6.11 -11.69
C PHE A 3 2.13 -5.64 -11.92
N LYS A 4 2.44 -4.42 -11.47
CA LYS A 4 3.78 -3.86 -11.61
C LYS A 4 4.81 -4.65 -10.79
N ASN A 5 4.38 -5.18 -9.64
CA ASN A 5 5.22 -5.98 -8.75
C ASN A 5 4.52 -7.31 -8.39
N PRO A 6 4.61 -8.35 -9.24
CA PRO A 6 3.92 -9.61 -9.00
C PRO A 6 4.43 -10.35 -7.75
N ILE A 7 5.66 -10.07 -7.29
CA ILE A 7 6.21 -10.67 -6.07
C ILE A 7 5.39 -10.30 -4.82
N VAL A 8 4.78 -9.11 -4.80
CA VAL A 8 4.06 -8.57 -3.63
C VAL A 8 2.82 -9.42 -3.31
N LEU A 9 2.21 -10.04 -4.31
CA LEU A 9 1.05 -10.94 -4.13
C LEU A 9 1.37 -12.15 -3.26
N TYR A 10 2.61 -12.65 -3.25
CA TYR A 10 2.98 -13.79 -2.40
C TYR A 10 2.93 -13.45 -0.90
N PHE A 11 3.10 -12.18 -0.52
CA PHE A 11 2.95 -11.76 0.87
C PHE A 11 1.50 -11.88 1.37
N LEU A 12 0.52 -11.98 0.48
CA LEU A 12 -0.87 -12.25 0.85
C LEU A 12 -1.02 -13.63 1.54
N ALA A 13 -0.13 -14.59 1.25
CA ALA A 13 -0.11 -15.87 1.96
C ALA A 13 0.31 -15.71 3.43
N LEU A 14 1.17 -14.73 3.74
CA LEU A 14 1.62 -14.45 5.11
C LEU A 14 0.45 -13.96 6.00
N LEU A 15 -0.57 -13.35 5.40
CA LEU A 15 -1.80 -12.95 6.10
C LEU A 15 -2.58 -14.15 6.67
N ILE A 16 -2.32 -15.38 6.26
CA ILE A 16 -2.96 -16.56 6.86
C ILE A 16 -2.54 -16.75 8.32
N ILE A 17 -1.34 -16.32 8.70
CA ILE A 17 -0.80 -16.46 10.06
C ILE A 17 -1.74 -15.84 11.13
N PRO A 18 -2.16 -14.56 11.04
CA PRO A 18 -3.07 -13.97 12.03
C PRO A 18 -4.45 -14.63 12.08
N ILE A 19 -4.95 -15.24 10.98
CA ILE A 19 -6.18 -16.05 11.01
C ILE A 19 -5.97 -17.28 11.88
N ILE A 20 -4.86 -18.00 11.66
CA ILE A 20 -4.52 -19.21 12.42
C ILE A 20 -4.37 -18.86 13.90
N VAL A 21 -3.62 -17.81 14.23
CA VAL A 21 -3.44 -17.35 15.63
C VAL A 21 -4.77 -16.99 16.30
N HIS A 22 -5.72 -16.38 15.57
CA HIS A 22 -7.03 -16.08 16.14
C HIS A 22 -7.89 -17.33 16.37
N LEU A 23 -7.80 -18.31 15.46
CA LEU A 23 -8.53 -19.58 15.55
C LEU A 23 -8.03 -20.42 16.73
N PHE A 24 -6.71 -20.41 16.96
CA PHE A 24 -6.09 -20.97 18.15
C PHE A 24 -6.27 -20.04 19.35
N GLN A 25 -7.47 -20.06 19.93
CA GLN A 25 -7.75 -19.42 21.21
C GLN A 25 -7.00 -20.14 22.35
N LEU A 26 -5.69 -19.89 22.48
CA LEU A 26 -4.78 -20.47 23.48
C LEU A 26 -5.10 -20.13 24.95
N GLN A 27 -6.16 -19.37 25.21
CA GLN A 27 -6.50 -18.93 26.55
C GLN A 27 -7.50 -19.91 27.21
N LYS A 28 -6.97 -20.85 28.01
CA LYS A 28 -7.78 -21.68 28.92
C LYS A 28 -8.36 -20.80 30.03
N PHE A 29 -9.67 -20.65 30.07
CA PHE A 29 -10.35 -19.97 31.18
C PHE A 29 -10.43 -20.90 32.39
N THR A 30 -9.67 -20.59 33.44
CA THR A 30 -9.76 -21.27 34.75
C THR A 30 -11.09 -20.90 35.41
N LYS A 31 -11.94 -21.90 35.70
CA LYS A 31 -13.20 -21.67 36.39
C LYS A 31 -12.93 -21.57 37.89
N ILE A 32 -13.08 -20.37 38.45
CA ILE A 32 -13.01 -20.12 39.89
C ILE A 32 -14.43 -20.19 40.45
N ALA A 33 -14.67 -20.99 41.49
CA ALA A 33 -15.97 -21.10 42.13
C ALA A 33 -16.18 -19.92 43.08
N PHE A 34 -16.96 -18.93 42.65
CA PHE A 34 -17.43 -17.88 43.55
C PHE A 34 -18.74 -18.34 44.22
N THR A 35 -18.95 -17.98 45.48
CA THR A 35 -20.04 -18.51 46.33
C THR A 35 -21.37 -17.73 46.21
N ASN A 36 -21.38 -16.57 45.54
CA ASN A 36 -22.56 -15.70 45.38
C ASN A 36 -22.72 -15.16 43.93
N VAL A 37 -22.70 -16.05 42.92
CA VAL A 37 -22.58 -15.68 41.48
C VAL A 37 -23.85 -15.86 40.65
N ALA A 38 -24.95 -16.37 41.20
CA ALA A 38 -26.14 -16.73 40.42
C ALA A 38 -26.71 -15.56 39.60
N PHE A 39 -26.60 -14.33 40.11
CA PHE A 39 -27.02 -13.12 39.41
C PHE A 39 -26.01 -12.66 38.33
N LEU A 40 -24.71 -12.65 38.66
CA LEU A 40 -23.63 -12.29 37.73
C LEU A 40 -23.46 -13.29 36.58
N GLN A 41 -23.70 -14.59 36.82
CA GLN A 41 -23.62 -15.63 35.80
C GLN A 41 -24.62 -15.42 34.65
N LYS A 42 -25.85 -14.95 34.97
CA LYS A 42 -26.88 -14.65 33.97
C LYS A 42 -26.44 -13.52 33.02
N LEU A 43 -25.83 -12.46 33.56
CA LEU A 43 -25.32 -11.33 32.77
C LEU A 43 -24.08 -11.72 31.92
N VAL A 44 -23.17 -12.54 32.48
CA VAL A 44 -22.00 -13.04 31.75
C VAL A 44 -22.40 -13.94 30.57
N LEU A 45 -23.44 -14.76 30.72
CA LEU A 45 -23.96 -15.62 29.64
C LEU A 45 -24.49 -14.79 28.46
N GLN A 46 -25.18 -13.67 28.71
CA GLN A 46 -25.63 -12.76 27.65
C GLN A 46 -24.45 -12.07 26.94
N ASN A 47 -23.45 -11.58 27.69
CA ASN A 47 -22.29 -10.89 27.11
C ASN A 47 -21.38 -11.81 26.26
N ARG A 48 -21.33 -13.11 26.60
CA ARG A 48 -20.54 -14.10 25.84
C ARG A 48 -21.02 -14.29 24.39
N LYS A 49 -22.32 -14.16 24.11
CA LYS A 49 -22.84 -14.26 22.72
C LYS A 49 -22.45 -13.05 21.87
N SER A 50 -22.59 -11.83 22.41
CA SER A 50 -22.25 -10.59 21.68
C SER A 50 -20.74 -10.46 21.40
N SER A 51 -19.91 -10.91 22.33
CA SER A 51 -18.45 -10.85 22.21
C SER A 51 -17.90 -11.70 21.04
N ARG A 52 -18.61 -12.75 20.61
CA ARG A 52 -18.20 -13.53 19.43
C ARG A 52 -18.33 -12.73 18.14
N ILE A 53 -19.45 -12.05 17.92
CA ILE A 53 -19.69 -11.27 16.70
C ILE A 53 -18.67 -10.12 16.61
N LYS A 54 -18.45 -9.40 17.72
CA LYS A 54 -17.44 -8.34 17.77
C LYS A 54 -16.03 -8.86 17.44
N LYS A 55 -15.67 -10.06 17.92
CA LYS A 55 -14.38 -10.69 17.59
C LYS A 55 -14.22 -10.96 16.09
N TRP A 56 -15.25 -11.51 15.44
CA TRP A 56 -15.23 -11.75 13.99
C TRP A 56 -15.15 -10.45 13.20
N LEU A 57 -15.86 -9.40 13.63
CA LEU A 57 -15.81 -8.07 13.00
C LEU A 57 -14.40 -7.46 13.10
N ILE A 58 -13.78 -7.50 14.28
CA ILE A 58 -12.42 -6.98 14.51
C ILE A 58 -11.39 -7.77 13.68
N LEU A 59 -11.56 -9.09 13.57
CA LEU A 59 -10.71 -9.93 12.72
C LEU A 59 -10.84 -9.50 11.26
N ALA A 60 -12.07 -9.39 10.74
CA ALA A 60 -12.33 -8.99 9.35
C ALA A 60 -11.69 -7.64 9.02
N THR A 61 -11.86 -6.63 9.89
CA THR A 61 -11.25 -5.31 9.69
C THR A 61 -9.72 -5.37 9.66
N ARG A 62 -9.09 -6.16 10.55
CA ARG A 62 -7.62 -6.34 10.51
C ARG A 62 -7.17 -6.93 9.18
N MET A 63 -7.83 -7.99 8.70
CA MET A 63 -7.47 -8.63 7.43
C MET A 63 -7.65 -7.71 6.23
N LEU A 64 -8.75 -6.95 6.20
CA LEU A 64 -9.02 -5.96 5.15
C LEU A 64 -7.92 -4.90 5.09
N LEU A 65 -7.52 -4.36 6.23
CA LEU A 65 -6.51 -3.30 6.31
C LEU A 65 -5.16 -3.77 5.76
N PHE A 66 -4.71 -4.97 6.16
CA PHE A 66 -3.49 -5.55 5.60
C PHE A 66 -3.61 -5.89 4.11
N SER A 67 -4.75 -6.42 3.66
CA SER A 67 -4.96 -6.69 2.23
C SER A 67 -4.92 -5.39 1.40
N ALA A 68 -5.53 -4.32 1.90
CA ALA A 68 -5.57 -3.03 1.22
C ALA A 68 -4.15 -2.44 1.07
N ILE A 69 -3.33 -2.55 2.12
CA ILE A 69 -1.91 -2.16 2.07
C ILE A 69 -1.17 -2.97 1.00
N LEU A 70 -1.31 -4.30 0.99
CA LEU A 70 -0.65 -5.15 -0.01
C LEU A 70 -1.12 -4.86 -1.44
N PHE A 71 -2.41 -4.60 -1.64
CA PHE A 71 -2.95 -4.19 -2.94
C PHE A 71 -2.41 -2.83 -3.39
N ALA A 72 -2.28 -1.86 -2.47
CA ALA A 72 -1.71 -0.56 -2.77
C ALA A 72 -0.24 -0.67 -3.23
N PHE A 73 0.55 -1.56 -2.62
CA PHE A 73 1.92 -1.84 -3.04
C PHE A 73 2.02 -2.64 -4.35
N SER A 74 1.03 -3.50 -4.63
CA SER A 74 0.97 -4.29 -5.86
C SER A 74 0.70 -3.45 -7.12
N GLN A 75 0.11 -2.26 -6.96
CA GLN A 75 -0.23 -1.31 -8.04
C GLN A 75 -0.85 -2.03 -9.27
N PRO A 76 -2.08 -2.59 -9.14
CA PRO A 76 -2.76 -3.21 -10.26
C PRO A 76 -3.00 -2.19 -11.36
N TYR A 77 -2.63 -2.53 -12.59
CA TYR A 77 -2.92 -1.70 -13.75
C TYR A 77 -3.64 -2.50 -14.84
N PHE A 78 -4.49 -1.80 -15.56
CA PHE A 78 -5.13 -2.31 -16.76
C PHE A 78 -4.24 -1.94 -17.94
N SER A 79 -3.66 -2.93 -18.61
CA SER A 79 -2.93 -2.71 -19.85
C SER A 79 -3.95 -2.66 -20.98
N GLU A 80 -4.22 -1.46 -21.50
CA GLU A 80 -4.99 -1.26 -22.73
C GLU A 80 -4.07 -1.62 -23.91
N GLN A 81 -4.24 -2.84 -24.46
CA GLN A 81 -3.54 -3.39 -25.65
C GLN A 81 -2.00 -3.53 -25.53
N PRO A 82 -1.35 -4.42 -26.30
CA PRO A 82 0.11 -4.40 -26.44
C PRO A 82 0.48 -3.14 -27.22
N SER A 83 0.77 -2.05 -26.53
CA SER A 83 1.39 -0.90 -27.16
C SER A 83 2.81 -1.31 -27.55
N THR A 84 3.00 -1.52 -28.85
CA THR A 84 4.31 -1.47 -29.52
C THR A 84 5.18 -0.46 -28.79
N GLN A 85 6.31 -0.92 -28.26
CA GLN A 85 7.28 -0.11 -27.51
C GLN A 85 7.82 0.99 -28.44
N GLN A 86 7.07 2.07 -28.64
CA GLN A 86 7.61 3.26 -29.25
C GLN A 86 8.58 3.87 -28.24
N PRO A 87 9.83 4.15 -28.61
CA PRO A 87 10.80 4.73 -27.69
C PRO A 87 10.29 6.12 -27.28
N VAL A 88 9.75 6.22 -26.07
CA VAL A 88 9.35 7.49 -25.48
C VAL A 88 10.62 8.22 -25.07
N HIS A 89 11.05 9.19 -25.87
CA HIS A 89 12.17 10.05 -25.56
C HIS A 89 11.74 11.11 -24.54
N PHE A 90 12.16 10.93 -23.28
CA PHE A 90 11.97 11.94 -22.24
C PHE A 90 13.10 12.97 -22.32
N ILE A 91 12.84 14.12 -22.94
CA ILE A 91 13.76 15.26 -22.92
C ILE A 91 13.47 16.07 -21.65
N TYR A 92 14.31 15.90 -20.63
CA TYR A 92 14.30 16.74 -19.44
C TYR A 92 15.04 18.05 -19.75
N LEU A 93 14.30 19.16 -19.88
CA LEU A 93 14.88 20.50 -19.93
C LEU A 93 14.99 21.06 -18.51
N ASP A 94 16.22 21.12 -17.98
CA ASP A 94 16.53 21.82 -16.74
C ASP A 94 16.62 23.33 -16.99
N ASN A 95 15.72 24.10 -16.37
CA ASN A 95 15.73 25.57 -16.39
C ASN A 95 16.18 26.15 -15.04
N SER A 96 17.07 25.46 -14.32
CA SER A 96 17.60 25.94 -13.05
C SER A 96 18.41 27.23 -13.25
N TYR A 97 18.22 28.22 -12.36
CA TYR A 97 18.92 29.51 -12.38
C TYR A 97 20.46 29.37 -12.32
N SER A 98 20.96 28.26 -11.77
CA SER A 98 22.39 27.93 -11.73
C SER A 98 22.99 27.63 -13.12
N SER A 99 22.17 27.23 -14.09
CA SER A 99 22.60 26.88 -15.46
C SER A 99 22.79 28.11 -16.36
N ASN A 100 22.58 29.33 -15.83
CA ASN A 100 22.72 30.59 -16.54
C ASN A 100 24.08 31.28 -16.26
N SER A 101 25.17 30.51 -16.23
CA SER A 101 26.52 31.07 -16.12
C SER A 101 26.94 31.66 -17.47
N LYS A 102 27.21 32.98 -17.51
CA LYS A 102 27.75 33.69 -18.68
C LYS A 102 29.19 33.24 -18.98
N GLY A 103 29.35 32.17 -19.76
CA GLY A 103 30.61 31.83 -20.40
C GLY A 103 30.95 32.78 -21.56
N LYS A 104 32.22 32.84 -21.97
CA LYS A 104 32.75 33.73 -23.04
C LYS A 104 32.06 33.60 -24.41
N LYS A 105 31.20 32.61 -24.62
CA LYS A 105 30.21 32.56 -25.69
C LYS A 105 28.83 32.59 -25.03
N GLY A 106 28.25 33.79 -24.95
CA GLY A 106 27.02 34.05 -24.21
C GLY A 106 25.86 33.16 -24.66
N GLY A 107 24.95 32.89 -23.72
CA GLY A 107 23.78 32.03 -23.91
C GLY A 107 22.91 32.46 -25.09
N CYS A 108 23.05 31.74 -26.20
CA CYS A 108 22.19 31.88 -27.37
C CYS A 108 20.98 30.96 -27.23
N ILE A 109 20.04 31.30 -26.35
CA ILE A 109 18.69 30.67 -26.33
C ILE A 109 17.60 31.70 -26.70
N LYS A 110 17.98 32.97 -26.90
CA LYS A 110 17.04 33.99 -27.38
C LYS A 110 17.72 34.85 -28.43
N SER A 111 17.08 34.92 -29.60
CA SER A 111 17.45 35.67 -30.81
C SER A 111 18.60 35.08 -31.66
N ARG A 112 18.19 34.56 -32.83
CA ARG A 112 18.90 34.47 -34.12
C ARG A 112 20.38 34.91 -34.07
N CYS A 113 21.28 33.94 -34.08
CA CYS A 113 22.72 34.18 -34.24
C CYS A 113 23.02 34.64 -35.68
N PRO A 114 23.73 35.76 -35.93
CA PRO A 114 24.10 36.15 -37.27
C PRO A 114 25.22 35.22 -37.77
N ARG A 115 25.02 34.62 -38.95
CA ARG A 115 26.11 33.95 -39.66
C ARG A 115 27.11 35.01 -40.12
N HIS A 116 28.25 35.11 -39.43
CA HIS A 116 29.41 35.81 -39.97
C HIS A 116 29.99 34.98 -41.12
N HIS A 117 29.63 35.34 -42.34
CA HIS A 117 30.36 34.93 -43.53
C HIS A 117 31.66 35.73 -43.53
N SER A 118 32.80 35.07 -43.33
CA SER A 118 34.12 35.67 -43.53
C SER A 118 34.68 35.10 -44.82
N ILE A 119 34.98 35.98 -45.77
CA ILE A 119 35.91 35.78 -46.89
C ILE A 119 37.29 36.12 -46.36
#